data_AF-A0A8S9ICE3-F1
#
_entry.id   AF-A0A8S9ICE3-F1
#
_cell.length_a   1.000
_cell.length_b   1.000
_cell.length_c   1.000
_cell.angle_alpha   90.00
_cell.angle_beta   90.00
_cell.angle_gamma   90.00
#
_symmetry.space_group_name_H-M   'P 1'
#
loop_
_entity.id
_entity.type
_entity.pdbx_description
1 polymer ?
#
loop_
_entity_poly.entity_id
_entity_poly.type
_entity_poly.pdbx_seq_one_letter_code
_entity_poly.pdbx_strand_id
1 'polypeptide(L)'
;MFDEPNGDGPVGLNMGSMGKGEVWVNGESIGRYWVSFLTPAGHPSQSIYHIPRAFLKPSGNLLVVFEEEGGDPLGISLNTISVIGSNQAQSQLS
;
A
#
# COMPACT_ATOMS: atom_id res chain seq x y z
N MET A 1 14.63 -0.53 -6.26
CA MET A 1 13.82 -0.91 -7.45
C MET A 1 13.01 -2.15 -7.10
N PHE A 2 11.81 -2.30 -7.66
CA PHE A 2 10.93 -3.45 -7.39
C PHE A 2 10.17 -3.90 -8.64
N ASP A 3 9.67 -5.12 -8.63
CA ASP A 3 8.89 -5.71 -9.72
C ASP A 3 7.38 -5.61 -9.46
N GLU A 4 6.57 -5.58 -10.52
CA GLU A 4 5.12 -5.52 -10.38
C GLU A 4 4.58 -6.79 -9.68
N PRO A 5 3.69 -6.67 -8.67
CA PRO A 5 3.05 -7.82 -8.06
C PRO A 5 2.18 -8.60 -9.05
N ASN A 6 2.27 -9.92 -8.98
CA ASN A 6 1.49 -10.84 -9.81
C ASN A 6 -0.02 -10.64 -9.68
N GLY A 7 -0.75 -11.03 -10.74
CA GLY A 7 -2.20 -10.96 -10.85
C GLY A 7 -2.70 -9.57 -11.28
N ASP A 8 -4.03 -9.40 -11.32
CA ASP A 8 -4.67 -8.18 -11.84
C ASP A 8 -5.36 -7.33 -10.75
N GLY A 9 -5.35 -7.78 -9.49
CA GLY A 9 -5.99 -7.06 -8.39
C GLY A 9 -5.31 -5.71 -8.08
N PRO A 10 -5.97 -4.78 -7.36
CA PRO A 10 -5.37 -3.50 -6.97
C PRO A 10 -4.06 -3.70 -6.18
N VAL A 11 -3.10 -2.78 -6.35
CA VAL A 11 -1.82 -2.84 -5.65
C VAL A 11 -1.83 -1.89 -4.46
N GLY A 12 -1.47 -2.39 -3.28
CA GLY A 12 -1.36 -1.63 -2.05
C GLY A 12 0.09 -1.59 -1.56
N LEU A 13 0.56 -0.39 -1.23
CA LEU A 13 1.80 -0.12 -0.53
C LEU A 13 1.53 -0.03 0.97
N ASN A 14 2.06 -0.97 1.74
CA ASN A 14 2.00 -0.94 3.19
C ASN A 14 3.12 -0.07 3.74
N MET A 15 2.73 1.04 4.35
CA MET A 15 3.59 2.04 4.97
C MET A 15 3.56 1.94 6.51
N GLY A 16 3.05 0.86 7.09
CA GLY A 16 2.82 0.72 8.53
C GLY A 16 4.05 0.89 9.43
N SER A 17 5.27 0.77 8.88
CA SER A 17 6.54 1.02 9.58
C SER A 17 7.03 2.47 9.47
N MET A 18 6.29 3.34 8.77
CA MET A 18 6.66 4.72 8.45
C MET A 18 5.87 5.72 9.29
N GLY A 19 6.26 7.00 9.23
CA GLY A 19 5.62 8.10 9.95
C GLY A 19 4.65 8.87 9.05
N LYS A 20 5.16 9.93 8.42
CA LYS A 20 4.39 10.86 7.59
C LYS A 20 5.23 11.35 6.41
N GLY A 21 4.60 11.57 5.26
CA GLY A 21 5.27 12.21 4.13
C GLY A 21 4.55 12.01 2.82
N GLU A 22 5.29 11.83 1.73
CA GLU A 22 4.76 11.63 0.38
C GLU A 22 5.53 10.55 -0.37
N VAL A 23 4.84 9.84 -1.26
CA VAL A 23 5.38 8.71 -2.01
C VAL A 23 5.19 8.93 -3.51
N TRP A 24 6.19 8.52 -4.28
CA TRP A 24 6.14 8.48 -5.73
C TRP A 24 6.54 7.11 -6.27
N VAL A 25 5.88 6.69 -7.35
CA VAL A 25 6.22 5.50 -8.12
C VAL A 25 6.50 5.92 -9.56
N ASN A 26 7.71 5.64 -10.05
CA ASN A 26 8.15 5.98 -11.41
C ASN A 26 7.98 7.48 -11.77
N GLY A 27 8.07 8.37 -10.79
CA GLY A 27 7.90 9.82 -10.95
C GLY A 27 6.46 10.31 -10.74
N GLU A 28 5.48 9.42 -10.66
CA GLU A 28 4.08 9.75 -10.39
C GLU A 28 3.82 9.77 -8.88
N SER A 29 3.23 10.85 -8.36
CA SER A 29 2.83 10.91 -6.94
C SER A 29 1.65 9.98 -6.70
N ILE A 30 1.73 9.19 -5.62
CA ILE A 30 0.60 8.40 -5.10
C ILE A 30 -0.04 9.07 -3.87
N GLY A 31 0.41 10.29 -3.54
CA GLY A 31 -0.14 11.13 -2.49
C GLY A 31 0.59 11.04 -1.16
N ARG A 32 0.07 11.82 -0.20
CA ARG A 32 0.58 11.89 1.16
C ARG A 32 0.20 10.66 1.97
N TYR A 33 1.13 10.18 2.78
CA TYR A 33 0.85 9.23 3.84
C TYR A 33 0.96 9.89 5.21
N TRP A 34 0.15 9.40 6.16
CA TRP A 34 0.19 9.83 7.55
C TRP A 34 -0.20 8.67 8.47
N VAL A 35 0.77 7.78 8.70
CA VAL A 35 0.60 6.53 9.44
C VAL A 35 0.62 6.79 10.94
N SER A 36 1.40 7.78 11.39
CA SER A 36 1.44 8.26 12.78
C SER A 36 0.14 8.95 13.22
N PHE A 37 -0.78 9.27 12.30
CA PHE A 37 -2.10 9.77 12.64
C PHE A 37 -3.01 8.61 13.06
N LEU A 38 -3.21 8.48 14.37
CA LEU A 38 -3.91 7.33 14.95
C LEU A 38 -5.40 7.60 15.17
N THR A 39 -6.19 6.56 14.97
CA THR A 39 -7.55 6.44 15.49
C THR A 39 -7.56 6.46 17.03
N PRO A 40 -8.71 6.69 17.69
CA PRO A 40 -8.81 6.61 19.15
C PRO A 40 -8.39 5.25 19.74
N ALA A 41 -8.43 4.18 18.95
CA ALA A 41 -7.98 2.84 19.34
C ALA A 41 -6.46 2.64 19.20
N GLY A 42 -5.71 3.66 18.75
CA GLY A 42 -4.27 3.60 18.58
C GLY A 42 -3.80 2.95 17.26
N HIS A 43 -4.71 2.71 16.31
CA HIS A 43 -4.34 2.20 14.98
C HIS A 43 -4.12 3.34 13.98
N PRO A 44 -3.18 3.22 13.03
CA PRO A 44 -3.04 4.16 11.92
C PRO A 44 -4.38 4.37 11.21
N SER A 45 -4.74 5.62 10.92
CA SER A 45 -5.94 5.93 10.13
C SER A 45 -5.87 5.33 8.73
N GLN A 46 -4.65 5.20 8.18
CA GLN A 46 -4.36 4.55 6.92
C GLN A 46 -2.92 4.05 6.88
N SER A 47 -2.74 2.74 6.69
CA SER A 47 -1.43 2.10 6.51
C SER A 47 -1.20 1.59 5.09
N ILE A 48 -2.27 1.37 4.32
CA ILE A 48 -2.20 0.89 2.93
C ILE A 48 -2.52 2.04 1.97
N TYR A 49 -1.62 2.29 1.03
CA TYR A 49 -1.73 3.35 0.03
C TYR A 49 -1.83 2.73 -1.36
N HIS A 50 -2.81 3.17 -2.15
CA HIS A 50 -3.07 2.59 -3.47
C HIS A 50 -2.01 3.03 -4.49
N ILE A 51 -1.45 2.06 -5.22
CA ILE A 51 -0.64 2.31 -6.41
C ILE A 51 -1.47 1.90 -7.64
N PRO A 52 -1.88 2.85 -8.51
CA PRO A 52 -2.51 2.50 -9.77
C PRO A 52 -1.59 1.60 -10.61
N ARG A 53 -2.09 0.46 -11.09
CA ARG A 53 -1.31 -0.45 -11.94
C ARG A 53 -0.72 0.21 -13.17
N ALA A 54 -1.41 1.20 -13.72
CA ALA A 54 -0.94 2.00 -14.85
C ALA A 54 0.39 2.73 -14.58
N PHE A 55 0.79 2.90 -13.32
CA PHE A 55 2.07 3.52 -12.95
C PHE A 55 3.21 2.50 -12.92
N LEU A 56 2.92 1.20 -12.99
CA LEU A 56 3.91 0.13 -12.88
C LEU A 56 4.40 -0.35 -14.25
N LYS A 57 5.65 -0.79 -14.27
CA LYS A 57 6.31 -1.55 -15.32
C LYS A 57 6.46 -3.00 -14.82
N PRO A 58 6.64 -3.99 -15.71
CA PRO A 58 6.84 -5.37 -15.28
C PRO A 58 7.99 -5.55 -14.29
N SER A 59 9.09 -4.81 -14.46
CA SER A 59 10.24 -4.82 -13.56
C SER A 59 10.92 -3.45 -13.47
N GLY A 60 11.77 -3.28 -12.46
CA GLY A 60 12.62 -2.09 -12.33
C GLY A 60 11.87 -0.81 -11.97
N ASN A 61 10.77 -0.90 -11.24
CA ASN A 61 10.01 0.25 -10.75
C ASN A 61 10.78 1.00 -9.67
N LEU A 62 10.79 2.32 -9.76
CA LEU A 62 11.40 3.20 -8.75
C LEU A 62 10.34 3.63 -7.74
N LEU A 63 10.58 3.31 -6.47
CA LEU A 63 9.85 3.87 -5.33
C LEU A 63 10.70 4.98 -4.72
N VAL A 64 10.12 6.17 -4.56
CA VAL A 64 10.72 7.28 -3.81
C VAL A 64 9.81 7.62 -2.65
N VAL A 65 10.37 7.74 -1.46
CA VAL A 65 9.66 8.10 -0.23
C VAL A 65 10.34 9.30 0.38
N PHE A 66 9.58 10.35 0.64
CA PHE A 66 9.98 11.43 1.52
C PHE A 66 9.33 11.19 2.89
N GLU A 67 10.14 11.17 3.95
CA GLU A 67 9.70 10.91 5.32
C GLU A 67 10.00 12.14 6.20
N GLU A 68 8.96 12.64 6.88
CA GLU A 68 8.97 13.86 7.69
C GLU A 68 9.23 13.60 9.18
N GLU A 69 8.79 12.46 9.72
CA GLU A 69 8.74 12.19 11.16
C GLU A 69 9.68 11.05 11.59
N GLY A 70 10.08 10.20 10.64
CA GLY A 70 10.93 9.04 10.86
C GLY A 70 10.17 7.73 10.71
N GLY A 71 10.88 6.67 10.34
CA GLY A 71 10.30 5.36 10.05
C GLY A 71 11.36 4.34 9.67
N ASP A 72 10.97 3.07 9.60
CA ASP A 72 11.82 2.00 9.12
C ASP A 72 11.45 1.64 7.66
N PRO A 73 12.24 2.06 6.66
CA PRO A 73 11.96 1.77 5.26
C PRO A 73 12.06 0.28 4.93
N LEU A 74 12.73 -0.54 5.76
CA LEU A 74 12.80 -2.00 5.54
C LEU A 74 11.48 -2.71 5.85
N GLY A 75 10.56 -2.05 6.57
CA GLY A 75 9.21 -2.57 6.83
C GLY A 75 8.19 -2.26 5.73
N ILE A 76 8.54 -1.45 4.73
CA ILE A 76 7.66 -1.16 3.58
C ILE A 76 7.46 -2.43 2.76
N SER A 77 6.21 -2.75 2.44
CA SER A 77 5.88 -3.93 1.62
C SER A 77 4.78 -3.62 0.61
N LEU A 78 4.73 -4.42 -0.46
CA LEU A 78 3.82 -4.26 -1.58
C LEU A 78 3.00 -5.53 -1.76
N ASN A 79 1.67 -5.41 -1.86
CA ASN A 79 0.79 -6.58 -2.00
C ASN A 79 -0.35 -6.31 -2.98
N THR A 80 -0.81 -7.38 -3.63
CA THR A 80 -2.07 -7.39 -4.38
C THR A 80 -3.24 -7.58 -3.43
N ILE A 81 -4.26 -6.73 -3.54
CA ILE A 81 -5.47 -6.80 -2.72
C ILE A 81 -6.50 -7.71 -3.39
N SER A 82 -6.95 -8.73 -2.67
CA SER A 82 -8.04 -9.62 -3.10
C SER A 82 -9.30 -9.29 -2.33
N VAL A 83 -10.38 -8.92 -3.03
CA VAL A 83 -11.71 -8.80 -2.44
C VAL A 83 -12.37 -10.16 -2.53
N ILE A 84 -12.40 -10.90 -1.42
CA ILE A 84 -13.23 -12.11 -1.34
C ILE A 84 -14.65 -11.64 -1.10
N GLY A 85 -15.51 -11.76 -2.12
CA GLY A 85 -16.94 -11.49 -1.97
C GLY A 85 -17.55 -12.39 -0.90
N SER A 86 -18.42 -11.83 -0.06
CA SER A 86 -19.17 -12.51 1.02
C SER A 86 -20.07 -13.68 0.57
N ASN A 87 -20.08 -14.05 -0.70
CA ASN A 87 -20.95 -15.10 -1.25
C ASN A 87 -20.43 -16.53 -1.01
N GLN A 88 -19.24 -16.71 -0.44
CA GLN A 88 -18.73 -18.04 -0.04
C GLN A 88 -19.20 -18.47 1.36
N ALA A 89 -19.85 -17.58 2.13
CA ALA A 89 -20.40 -17.91 3.45
C ALA A 89 -21.84 -18.46 3.40
N GLN A 90 -22.55 -18.35 2.27
CA GLN A 90 -23.94 -18.81 2.15
C GLN A 90 -24.09 -20.17 1.44
N SER A 91 -23.05 -20.71 0.79
CA SER A 91 -23.11 -22.04 0.16
C SER A 91 -22.75 -23.20 1.09
N GLN A 92 -22.63 -22.95 2.41
CA GLN A 92 -22.39 -23.95 3.45
C GLN A 92 -23.61 -24.12 4.40
N LEU A 93 -24.77 -23.53 4.06
CA LEU A 93 -26.02 -23.66 4.83
C LEU A 93 -27.24 -24.02 3.95
N SER A 94 -27.01 -24.70 2.81
CA SER A 94 -28.08 -25.31 2.00
C SER A 94 -27.89 -26.81 1.90
#